data_AF-A0AAU0UW50-F1
#
_entry.id   AF-A0AAU0UW50-F1
#
_cell.length_a   1.000
_cell.length_b   1.000
_cell.length_c   1.000
_cell.angle_alpha   90.00
_cell.angle_beta   90.00
_cell.angle_gamma   90.00
#
_symmetry.space_group_name_H-M   'P 1'
#
loop_
_entity.id
_entity.type
_entity.pdbx_description
1 polymer ?
#
loop_
_entity_poly.entity_id
_entity_poly.type
_entity_poly.pdbx_seq_one_letter_code
_entity_poly.pdbx_strand_id
1 'polypeptide(L)'
;MQAQRDPSNAAHVLAAAFPSRLAGDVRRVLTAMPESVTAPTTPFEVEVRGETVAIPSRVYNEEPNTECGRTLSETRRTILHCLYSRHHDGRVRRRHLERIVASGEPWAVPFVVQLVGEHVLEIITSIAQGLPGLAEPGSAQRRLYGEFIARNPGFFARTERRVVSYWSCYHRREYGAFGTYPGCALLEALRTAAGEQVGTRLPRNTPPPRVG
;
A
#
# COMPACT_ATOMS: atom_id res chain seq x y z
N MET A 1 17.96 -14.47 25.19
CA MET A 1 16.71 -15.19 25.49
C MET A 1 15.84 -15.18 24.25
N GLN A 2 15.80 -16.29 23.51
CA GLN A 2 14.85 -16.47 22.41
C GLN A 2 13.47 -16.71 23.01
N ALA A 3 12.57 -15.75 22.86
CA ALA A 3 11.16 -15.99 23.08
C ALA A 3 10.72 -17.07 22.08
N GLN A 4 10.25 -18.19 22.62
CA GLN A 4 9.71 -19.32 21.88
C GLN A 4 8.61 -18.79 20.94
N ARG A 5 8.82 -18.92 19.63
CA ARG A 5 7.96 -18.31 18.61
C ARG A 5 6.78 -19.23 18.34
N ASP A 6 5.58 -18.64 18.39
CA ASP A 6 4.36 -19.30 17.99
C ASP A 6 4.04 -18.94 16.52
N PRO A 7 4.23 -19.88 15.56
CA PRO A 7 3.86 -19.65 14.16
C PRO A 7 2.37 -19.30 13.99
N SER A 8 1.51 -19.66 14.94
CA SER A 8 0.11 -19.25 15.00
C SER A 8 -0.04 -17.72 15.08
N ASN A 9 0.87 -17.03 15.78
CA ASN A 9 0.82 -15.59 15.96
C ASN A 9 1.19 -14.85 14.65
N ALA A 10 2.19 -15.32 13.92
CA ALA A 10 2.56 -14.72 12.63
C ALA A 10 1.44 -14.89 11.58
N ALA A 11 0.84 -16.08 11.50
CA ALA A 11 -0.30 -16.32 10.62
C ALA A 11 -1.51 -15.46 10.99
N HIS A 12 -1.76 -15.27 12.28
CA HIS A 12 -2.83 -14.40 12.77
C HIS A 12 -2.63 -12.94 12.35
N VAL A 13 -1.42 -12.41 12.49
CA VAL A 13 -1.08 -11.03 12.04
C VAL A 13 -1.29 -10.86 10.54
N LEU A 14 -0.85 -11.83 9.72
CA LEU A 14 -1.04 -11.74 8.26
C LEU A 14 -2.51 -11.92 7.86
N ALA A 15 -3.28 -12.72 8.60
CA ALA A 15 -4.72 -12.88 8.39
C ALA A 15 -5.50 -11.59 8.68
N ALA A 16 -5.11 -10.86 9.72
CA ALA A 16 -5.72 -9.58 10.11
C ALA A 16 -5.53 -8.46 9.07
N ALA A 17 -4.66 -8.65 8.07
CA ALA A 17 -4.42 -7.67 7.01
C ALA A 17 -5.55 -7.55 5.98
N PHE A 18 -6.57 -8.41 6.08
CA PHE A 18 -7.68 -8.48 5.12
C PHE A 18 -9.03 -8.52 5.84
N PRO A 19 -10.10 -8.05 5.19
CA PRO A 19 -11.47 -8.21 5.67
C PRO A 19 -11.81 -9.65 6.05
N SER A 20 -12.56 -9.84 7.13
CA SER A 20 -12.99 -11.13 7.68
C SER A 20 -13.67 -12.05 6.66
N ARG A 21 -14.42 -11.48 5.70
CA ARG A 21 -15.02 -12.24 4.59
C ARG A 21 -14.00 -13.02 3.74
N LEU A 22 -12.73 -12.61 3.74
CA LEU A 22 -11.63 -13.26 3.02
C LEU A 22 -10.85 -14.26 3.86
N ALA A 23 -11.20 -14.48 5.13
CA ALA A 23 -10.41 -15.33 6.04
C ALA A 23 -10.13 -16.74 5.48
N GLY A 24 -11.10 -17.33 4.78
CA GLY A 24 -10.93 -18.62 4.12
C GLY A 24 -9.90 -18.61 2.98
N ASP A 25 -9.88 -17.56 2.17
CA ASP A 25 -8.92 -17.38 1.08
C ASP A 25 -7.54 -17.01 1.60
N VAL A 26 -7.46 -16.14 2.60
CA VAL A 26 -6.19 -15.76 3.24
C VAL A 26 -5.53 -16.99 3.87
N ARG A 27 -6.28 -17.82 4.61
CA ARG A 27 -5.74 -19.06 5.18
C ARG A 27 -5.12 -19.96 4.11
N ARG A 28 -5.77 -20.11 2.94
CA ARG A 28 -5.23 -20.90 1.83
C ARG A 28 -3.95 -20.29 1.25
N VAL A 29 -3.87 -18.97 1.16
CA VAL A 29 -2.65 -18.26 0.74
C VAL A 29 -1.53 -18.48 1.76
N LEU A 30 -1.80 -18.34 3.05
CA LEU A 30 -0.81 -18.53 4.11
C LEU A 30 -0.27 -19.97 4.16
N THR A 31 -1.10 -20.98 3.90
CA THR A 31 -0.63 -22.38 3.77
C THR A 31 0.34 -22.59 2.60
N ALA A 32 0.22 -21.79 1.54
CA ALA A 32 1.12 -21.86 0.39
C ALA A 32 2.41 -21.05 0.58
N MET A 33 2.44 -20.11 1.54
CA MET A 33 3.62 -19.29 1.82
C MET A 33 4.66 -20.08 2.63
N PRO A 34 5.93 -20.13 2.19
CA PRO A 34 7.02 -20.67 3.00
C PRO A 34 7.08 -19.99 4.38
N GLU A 35 7.42 -20.75 5.41
CA GLU A 35 7.64 -20.18 6.75
C GLU A 35 8.82 -19.19 6.75
N SER A 36 8.74 -18.17 7.59
CA SER A 36 9.86 -17.25 7.79
C SER A 36 10.52 -17.47 9.14
N VAL A 37 11.85 -17.36 9.15
CA VAL A 37 12.65 -17.30 10.38
C VAL A 37 12.54 -15.92 11.04
N THR A 38 11.95 -14.91 10.40
CA THR A 38 11.77 -13.58 10.98
C THR A 38 10.29 -13.24 11.10
N ALA A 39 9.85 -12.86 12.31
CA ALA A 39 8.48 -12.46 12.53
C ALA A 39 8.15 -11.19 11.72
N PRO A 40 6.91 -11.04 11.22
CA PRO A 40 6.47 -9.78 10.64
C PRO A 40 6.70 -8.63 11.62
N THR A 41 7.13 -7.50 11.10
CA THR A 41 7.28 -6.29 11.91
C THR A 41 5.91 -5.76 12.30
N THR A 42 5.84 -4.99 13.41
CA THR A 42 4.60 -4.45 13.98
C THR A 42 3.66 -3.91 12.90
N PRO A 43 2.41 -4.41 12.82
CA PRO A 43 1.46 -3.95 11.83
C PRO A 43 0.97 -2.53 12.16
N PHE A 44 0.29 -1.91 11.21
CA PHE A 44 -0.46 -0.68 11.42
C PHE A 44 -1.91 -0.87 10.98
N GLU A 45 -2.82 -0.20 11.67
CA GLU A 45 -4.25 -0.34 11.41
C GLU A 45 -4.76 0.73 10.45
N VAL A 46 -5.67 0.32 9.57
CA VAL A 46 -6.45 1.18 8.68
C VAL A 46 -7.87 0.64 8.54
N GLU A 47 -8.82 1.50 8.22
CA GLU A 47 -10.19 1.11 7.90
C GLU A 47 -10.36 0.85 6.40
N VAL A 48 -10.94 -0.30 6.04
CA VAL A 48 -11.37 -0.63 4.69
C VAL A 48 -12.87 -0.91 4.71
N ARG A 49 -13.67 0.05 4.22
CA ARG A 49 -15.14 -0.06 4.12
C ARG A 49 -15.83 -0.51 5.42
N GLY A 50 -15.49 0.14 6.53
CA GLY A 50 -16.10 -0.13 7.85
C GLY A 50 -15.46 -1.28 8.62
N GLU A 51 -14.40 -1.92 8.11
CA GLU A 51 -13.65 -2.95 8.83
C GLU A 51 -12.21 -2.50 9.05
N THR A 52 -11.74 -2.59 10.30
CA THR A 52 -10.33 -2.34 10.63
C THR A 52 -9.49 -3.55 10.24
N VAL A 53 -8.44 -3.32 9.45
CA VAL A 53 -7.44 -4.32 9.06
C VAL A 53 -6.05 -3.90 9.52
N ALA A 54 -5.21 -4.87 9.88
CA ALA A 54 -3.86 -4.67 10.38
C ALA A 54 -2.82 -5.02 9.30
N ILE A 55 -2.31 -4.00 8.60
CA ILE A 55 -1.38 -4.19 7.49
C ILE A 55 0.03 -4.45 8.04
N PRO A 56 0.70 -5.54 7.63
CA PRO A 56 2.05 -5.83 8.08
C PRO A 56 3.03 -4.79 7.54
N SER A 57 3.89 -4.27 8.42
CA SER A 57 4.91 -3.31 7.99
C SER A 57 6.02 -3.98 7.17
N ARG A 58 6.39 -5.23 7.46
CA ARG A 58 7.32 -6.01 6.62
C ARG A 58 7.03 -7.50 6.72
N VAL A 59 7.24 -8.22 5.62
CA VAL A 59 7.15 -9.68 5.50
C VAL A 59 8.50 -10.25 5.09
N TYR A 60 8.88 -11.37 5.71
CA TYR A 60 10.17 -12.04 5.51
C TYR A 60 10.02 -13.48 5.00
N ASN A 61 8.80 -13.89 4.66
CA ASN A 61 8.54 -15.17 4.04
C ASN A 61 9.11 -15.15 2.62
N GLU A 62 9.85 -16.19 2.26
CA GLU A 62 10.31 -16.39 0.87
C GLU A 62 9.11 -16.56 -0.06
N GLU A 63 9.31 -16.34 -1.36
CA GLU A 63 8.23 -16.48 -2.33
C GLU A 63 7.86 -17.95 -2.57
N PRO A 64 6.56 -18.29 -2.70
CA PRO A 64 6.17 -19.65 -3.04
C PRO A 64 6.66 -19.99 -4.45
N ASN A 65 6.87 -21.28 -4.73
CA ASN A 65 7.20 -21.72 -6.07
C ASN A 65 6.11 -21.26 -7.07
N THR A 66 6.53 -20.83 -8.25
CA THR A 66 5.67 -20.23 -9.28
C THR A 66 4.50 -21.13 -9.71
N GLU A 67 4.67 -22.45 -9.62
CA GLU A 67 3.61 -23.43 -9.92
C GLU A 67 2.47 -23.39 -8.89
N CYS A 68 2.78 -23.22 -7.60
CA CYS A 68 1.76 -23.05 -6.55
C CYS A 68 0.90 -21.81 -6.81
N GLY A 69 1.52 -20.71 -7.28
CA GLY A 69 0.83 -19.46 -7.60
C GLY A 69 -0.14 -19.56 -8.79
N ARG A 70 0.09 -20.48 -9.73
CA ARG A 70 -0.77 -20.67 -10.93
C ARG A 70 -2.11 -21.34 -10.61
N THR A 71 -2.21 -22.07 -9.50
CA THR A 71 -3.42 -22.79 -9.10
C THR A 71 -4.39 -21.94 -8.26
N LEU A 72 -4.00 -20.71 -7.91
CA LEU A 72 -4.78 -19.82 -7.08
C LEU A 72 -5.87 -19.09 -7.88
N SER A 73 -7.05 -18.95 -7.27
CA SER A 73 -8.11 -18.05 -7.78
C SER A 73 -7.59 -16.62 -7.86
N GLU A 74 -8.25 -15.77 -8.65
CA GLU A 74 -7.87 -14.36 -8.79
C GLU A 74 -7.80 -13.64 -7.43
N THR A 75 -8.81 -13.82 -6.57
CA THR A 75 -8.82 -13.26 -5.20
C THR A 75 -7.59 -13.69 -4.40
N ARG A 76 -7.26 -14.99 -4.39
CA ARG A 76 -6.08 -15.52 -3.68
C ARG A 76 -4.77 -15.01 -4.25
N ARG A 77 -4.67 -14.85 -5.58
CA ARG A 77 -3.49 -14.23 -6.22
C ARG A 77 -3.34 -12.77 -5.79
N THR A 78 -4.42 -12.01 -5.75
CA THR A 78 -4.38 -10.62 -5.31
C THR A 78 -4.03 -10.50 -3.82
N ILE A 79 -4.54 -11.38 -2.95
CA ILE A 79 -4.13 -11.49 -1.53
C ILE A 79 -2.61 -11.77 -1.42
N LEU A 80 -2.11 -12.75 -2.17
CA LEU A 80 -0.69 -13.08 -2.22
C LEU A 80 0.13 -11.86 -2.64
N HIS A 81 -0.24 -11.18 -3.73
CA HIS A 81 0.46 -9.98 -4.16
C HIS A 81 0.38 -8.83 -3.14
N CYS A 82 -0.72 -8.68 -2.42
CA CYS A 82 -0.82 -7.72 -1.32
C CYS A 82 0.22 -8.02 -0.23
N LEU A 83 0.30 -9.26 0.27
CA LEU A 83 1.27 -9.66 1.29
C LEU A 83 2.73 -9.47 0.83
N TYR A 84 3.07 -9.89 -0.38
CA TYR A 84 4.43 -9.76 -0.92
C TYR A 84 4.78 -8.33 -1.36
N SER A 85 3.79 -7.44 -1.52
CA SER A 85 4.05 -6.00 -1.61
C SER A 85 4.54 -5.40 -0.28
N ARG A 86 4.65 -6.21 0.79
CA ARG A 86 5.30 -5.86 2.06
C ARG A 86 6.63 -6.60 2.27
N HIS A 87 7.12 -7.34 1.26
CA HIS A 87 8.32 -8.15 1.38
C HIS A 87 9.59 -7.33 1.72
N HIS A 88 10.54 -7.93 2.43
CA HIS A 88 11.77 -7.25 2.82
C HIS A 88 12.65 -6.85 1.63
N ASP A 89 12.73 -7.67 0.57
CA ASP A 89 13.40 -7.32 -0.70
C ASP A 89 12.56 -6.32 -1.51
N GLY A 90 13.17 -5.19 -1.89
CA GLY A 90 12.55 -4.15 -2.71
C GLY A 90 12.20 -4.58 -4.15
N ARG A 91 12.94 -5.54 -4.72
CA ARG A 91 12.66 -6.07 -6.08
C ARG A 91 11.39 -6.91 -6.09
N VAL A 92 11.26 -7.83 -5.13
CA VAL A 92 10.05 -8.63 -4.91
C VAL A 92 8.87 -7.70 -4.67
N ARG A 93 9.05 -6.73 -3.77
CA ARG A 93 8.00 -5.78 -3.41
C ARG A 93 7.44 -5.02 -4.61
N ARG A 94 8.31 -4.46 -5.45
CA ARG A 94 7.91 -3.72 -6.65
C ARG A 94 7.18 -4.61 -7.64
N ARG A 95 7.69 -5.82 -7.90
CA ARG A 95 7.03 -6.79 -8.79
C ARG A 95 5.61 -7.11 -8.35
N HIS A 96 5.37 -7.24 -7.05
CA HIS A 96 4.04 -7.55 -6.51
C HIS A 96 3.13 -6.33 -6.48
N LEU A 97 3.67 -5.14 -6.23
CA LEU A 97 2.94 -3.88 -6.39
C LEU A 97 2.38 -3.72 -7.82
N GLU A 98 3.20 -3.97 -8.85
CA GLU A 98 2.80 -3.87 -10.25
C GLU A 98 1.61 -4.80 -10.58
N ARG A 99 1.37 -5.85 -9.80
CA ARG A 99 0.23 -6.78 -9.95
C ARG A 99 -1.04 -6.33 -9.25
N ILE A 100 -0.97 -5.43 -8.26
CA ILE A 100 -2.13 -5.00 -7.46
C ILE A 100 -2.50 -3.54 -7.65
N VAL A 101 -1.62 -2.72 -8.24
CA VAL A 101 -1.83 -1.28 -8.39
C VAL A 101 -3.15 -0.95 -9.10
N ALA A 102 -3.49 -1.72 -10.14
CA ALA A 102 -4.72 -1.56 -10.91
C ALA A 102 -5.91 -2.34 -10.34
N SER A 103 -5.77 -3.01 -9.20
CA SER A 103 -6.85 -3.78 -8.57
C SER A 103 -8.02 -2.89 -8.20
N GLY A 104 -9.24 -3.35 -8.51
CA GLY A 104 -10.49 -2.72 -8.08
C GLY A 104 -10.89 -3.08 -6.64
N GLU A 105 -10.09 -3.90 -5.96
CA GLU A 105 -10.40 -4.40 -4.63
C GLU A 105 -10.04 -3.39 -3.52
N PRO A 106 -11.00 -2.94 -2.68
CA PRO A 106 -10.73 -1.96 -1.63
C PRO A 106 -9.65 -2.37 -0.62
N TRP A 107 -9.53 -3.66 -0.35
CA TRP A 107 -8.54 -4.19 0.59
C TRP A 107 -7.11 -4.26 0.01
N ALA A 108 -6.93 -4.05 -1.29
CA ALA A 108 -5.61 -3.88 -1.89
C ALA A 108 -5.07 -2.45 -1.76
N VAL A 109 -5.95 -1.46 -1.62
CA VAL A 109 -5.59 -0.03 -1.55
C VAL A 109 -4.58 0.31 -0.44
N PRO A 110 -4.73 -0.17 0.81
CA PRO A 110 -3.74 0.09 1.86
C PRO A 110 -2.32 -0.31 1.47
N PHE A 111 -2.18 -1.44 0.79
CA PHE A 111 -0.89 -1.98 0.37
C PHE A 111 -0.23 -1.10 -0.70
N VAL A 112 -1.03 -0.55 -1.63
CA VAL A 112 -0.53 0.39 -2.65
C VAL A 112 -0.16 1.74 -2.02
N VAL A 113 -1.05 2.34 -1.21
CA VAL A 113 -0.81 3.68 -0.64
C VAL A 113 0.35 3.66 0.37
N GLN A 114 0.54 2.56 1.11
CA GLN A 114 1.68 2.43 2.02
C GLN A 114 3.02 2.54 1.27
N LEU A 115 3.09 2.00 0.04
CA LEU A 115 4.32 2.01 -0.76
C LEU A 115 4.68 3.39 -1.28
N VAL A 116 3.71 4.28 -1.44
CA VAL A 116 3.96 5.70 -1.77
C VAL A 116 4.87 6.34 -0.71
N GLY A 117 4.68 6.00 0.58
CA GLY A 117 5.42 6.59 1.69
C GLY A 117 6.73 5.88 2.05
N GLU A 118 7.07 4.76 1.42
CA GLU A 118 8.22 3.94 1.82
C GLU A 118 9.35 3.88 0.80
N HIS A 119 9.18 4.49 -0.37
CA HIS A 119 10.00 4.13 -1.51
C HIS A 119 10.55 5.25 -2.37
N VAL A 120 11.55 4.80 -3.13
CA VAL A 120 12.25 5.46 -4.22
C VAL A 120 11.30 5.93 -5.32
N LEU A 121 11.80 6.87 -6.12
CA LEU A 121 11.09 7.51 -7.22
C LEU A 121 10.41 6.52 -8.18
N GLU A 122 11.02 5.37 -8.43
CA GLU A 122 10.51 4.33 -9.34
C GLU A 122 9.16 3.78 -8.90
N ILE A 123 8.94 3.60 -7.60
CA ILE A 123 7.65 3.08 -7.08
C ILE A 123 6.56 4.13 -7.19
N ILE A 124 6.88 5.39 -6.92
CA ILE A 124 5.95 6.51 -7.13
C ILE A 124 5.51 6.54 -8.59
N THR A 125 6.46 6.39 -9.52
CA THR A 125 6.18 6.33 -10.97
C THR A 125 5.34 5.11 -11.35
N SER A 126 5.68 3.91 -10.86
CA SER A 126 4.87 2.70 -11.11
C SER A 126 3.45 2.83 -10.58
N ILE A 127 3.25 3.46 -9.42
CA ILE A 127 1.92 3.71 -8.87
C ILE A 127 1.15 4.70 -9.74
N ALA A 128 1.78 5.81 -10.13
CA ALA A 128 1.15 6.80 -11.00
C ALA A 128 0.73 6.20 -12.35
N GLN A 129 1.58 5.35 -12.95
CA GLN A 129 1.27 4.64 -14.21
C GLN A 129 0.15 3.60 -14.06
N GLY A 130 0.06 2.93 -12.90
CA GLY A 130 -0.97 1.94 -12.63
C GLY A 130 -2.32 2.53 -12.21
N LEU A 131 -2.38 3.85 -11.96
CA LEU A 131 -3.58 4.57 -11.53
C LEU A 131 -3.96 5.74 -12.48
N PRO A 132 -4.06 5.51 -13.80
CA PRO A 132 -4.40 6.58 -14.75
C PRO A 132 -5.77 7.21 -14.44
N GLY A 133 -6.72 6.40 -13.93
CA GLY A 133 -8.04 6.86 -13.55
C GLY A 133 -8.04 7.82 -12.35
N LEU A 134 -6.95 7.98 -11.58
CA LEU A 134 -6.89 9.01 -10.55
C LEU A 134 -7.05 10.42 -11.14
N ALA A 135 -6.60 10.65 -12.38
CA ALA A 135 -6.75 11.94 -13.05
C ALA A 135 -8.15 12.16 -13.64
N GLU A 136 -8.92 11.09 -13.82
CA GLU A 136 -10.24 11.11 -14.45
C GLU A 136 -11.34 11.38 -13.42
N PRO A 137 -12.09 12.50 -13.52
CA PRO A 137 -13.21 12.80 -12.63
C PRO A 137 -14.26 11.68 -12.66
N GLY A 138 -14.68 11.21 -11.48
CA GLY A 138 -15.70 10.16 -11.39
C GLY A 138 -15.25 8.78 -11.87
N SER A 139 -13.96 8.51 -12.08
CA SER A 139 -13.50 7.14 -12.35
C SER A 139 -13.68 6.23 -11.13
N ALA A 140 -13.71 4.91 -11.38
CA ALA A 140 -13.77 3.93 -10.29
C ALA A 140 -12.53 3.99 -9.39
N GLN A 141 -11.33 4.16 -9.98
CA GLN A 141 -10.07 4.28 -9.22
C GLN A 141 -10.08 5.54 -8.34
N ARG A 142 -10.54 6.68 -8.86
CA ARG A 142 -10.63 7.92 -8.11
C ARG A 142 -11.56 7.79 -6.91
N ARG A 143 -12.74 7.21 -7.10
CA ARG A 143 -13.66 6.89 -5.99
C ARG A 143 -13.01 5.96 -4.98
N LEU A 144 -12.41 4.86 -5.44
CA LEU A 144 -11.82 3.82 -4.58
C LEU A 144 -10.71 4.37 -3.66
N TYR A 145 -9.75 5.09 -4.23
CA TYR A 145 -8.63 5.65 -3.47
C TYR A 145 -9.07 6.86 -2.62
N GLY A 146 -9.97 7.69 -3.14
CA GLY A 146 -10.56 8.78 -2.38
C GLY A 146 -11.32 8.28 -1.16
N GLU A 147 -12.12 7.22 -1.32
CA GLU A 147 -12.89 6.56 -0.27
C GLU A 147 -11.98 6.08 0.87
N PHE A 148 -10.88 5.41 0.52
CA PHE A 148 -9.92 4.89 1.48
C PHE A 148 -9.21 6.02 2.24
N ILE A 149 -8.75 7.07 1.56
CA ILE A 149 -8.04 8.18 2.20
C ILE A 149 -8.96 9.00 3.09
N ALA A 150 -10.21 9.23 2.67
CA ALA A 150 -11.20 9.93 3.48
C ALA A 150 -11.46 9.25 4.83
N ARG A 151 -11.44 7.91 4.85
CA ARG A 151 -11.56 7.11 6.09
C ARG A 151 -10.28 7.04 6.91
N ASN A 152 -9.13 7.27 6.28
CA ASN A 152 -7.81 7.10 6.90
C ASN A 152 -6.94 8.38 6.82
N PRO A 153 -7.43 9.55 7.28
CA PRO A 153 -6.72 10.81 7.11
C PRO A 153 -5.37 10.84 7.84
N GLY A 154 -5.28 10.23 9.04
CA GLY A 154 -4.03 10.15 9.80
C GLY A 154 -2.97 9.28 9.12
N PHE A 155 -3.39 8.19 8.48
CA PHE A 155 -2.53 7.35 7.66
C PHE A 155 -1.98 8.13 6.46
N PHE A 156 -2.87 8.80 5.71
CA PHE A 156 -2.47 9.58 4.55
C PHE A 156 -1.54 10.75 4.92
N ALA A 157 -1.81 11.47 6.02
CA ALA A 157 -0.93 12.52 6.52
C ALA A 157 0.48 12.01 6.84
N ARG A 158 0.61 10.79 7.37
CA ARG A 158 1.91 10.14 7.60
C ARG A 158 2.61 9.81 6.27
N THR A 159 1.87 9.30 5.29
CA THR A 159 2.39 9.05 3.94
C THR A 159 2.93 10.33 3.30
N GLU A 160 2.17 11.42 3.36
CA GLU A 160 2.61 12.74 2.85
C GLU A 160 3.94 13.18 3.47
N ARG A 161 4.05 13.12 4.81
CA ARG A 161 5.28 13.52 5.52
C ARG A 161 6.48 12.67 5.14
N ARG A 162 6.29 11.36 4.95
CA ARG A 162 7.38 10.46 4.52
C ARG A 162 7.87 10.79 3.11
N VAL A 163 6.95 11.05 2.17
CA VAL A 163 7.30 11.46 0.80
C VAL A 163 8.09 12.76 0.81
N VAL A 164 7.67 13.75 1.61
CA VAL A 164 8.38 15.03 1.75
C VAL A 164 9.76 14.84 2.36
N SER A 165 9.87 14.02 3.42
CA SER A 165 11.15 13.72 4.06
C SER A 165 12.12 13.05 3.08
N TYR A 166 11.64 12.08 2.31
CA TYR A 166 12.46 11.37 1.33
C TYR A 166 12.91 12.29 0.19
N TRP A 167 12.00 13.09 -0.37
CA TRP A 167 12.33 14.12 -1.35
C TRP A 167 13.40 15.08 -0.82
N SER A 168 13.22 15.60 0.40
CA SER A 168 14.14 16.57 0.99
C SER A 168 15.56 16.01 1.16
N CYS A 169 15.68 14.73 1.54
CA CYS A 169 16.97 14.08 1.78
C CYS A 169 17.69 13.69 0.48
N TYR A 170 16.98 13.15 -0.50
CA TYR A 170 17.61 12.48 -1.64
C TYR A 170 17.39 13.15 -2.99
N HIS A 171 16.30 13.89 -3.16
CA HIS A 171 15.85 14.39 -4.47
C HIS A 171 15.77 15.91 -4.57
N ARG A 172 15.98 16.66 -3.47
CA ARG A 172 15.88 18.13 -3.47
C ARG A 172 16.87 18.82 -4.42
N ARG A 173 18.01 18.19 -4.73
CA ARG A 173 18.99 18.73 -5.70
C ARG A 173 18.48 18.68 -7.13
N GLU A 174 17.82 17.58 -7.50
CA GLU A 174 17.23 17.37 -8.84
C GLU A 174 15.87 18.07 -8.96
N TYR A 175 15.09 18.04 -7.89
CA TYR A 175 13.75 18.63 -7.78
C TYR A 175 13.78 19.76 -6.75
N GLY A 176 14.25 20.95 -7.15
CA GLY A 176 14.47 22.10 -6.27
C GLY A 176 13.25 22.57 -5.47
N ALA A 177 12.04 22.28 -5.95
CA ALA A 177 10.79 22.49 -5.25
C ALA A 177 10.00 21.19 -5.16
N PHE A 178 9.28 20.95 -4.06
CA PHE A 178 8.47 19.74 -3.90
C PHE A 178 7.45 19.59 -5.03
N GLY A 179 6.91 20.70 -5.53
CA GLY A 179 5.97 20.71 -6.66
C GLY A 179 6.51 20.11 -7.97
N THR A 180 7.83 20.05 -8.16
CA THR A 180 8.43 19.43 -9.36
C THR A 180 8.72 17.94 -9.15
N TYR A 181 8.65 17.44 -7.91
CA TYR A 181 8.86 16.03 -7.60
C TYR A 181 7.63 15.19 -7.97
N PRO A 182 7.77 14.05 -8.68
CA PRO A 182 6.62 13.23 -9.09
C PRO A 182 5.70 12.79 -7.95
N GLY A 183 6.25 12.62 -6.74
CA GLY A 183 5.45 12.33 -5.54
C GLY A 183 4.43 13.41 -5.20
N CYS A 184 4.68 14.68 -5.55
CA CYS A 184 3.72 15.76 -5.34
C CYS A 184 2.46 15.57 -6.18
N ALA A 185 2.59 15.28 -7.47
CA ALA A 185 1.44 15.09 -8.36
C ALA A 185 0.55 13.93 -7.89
N LEU A 186 1.15 12.81 -7.50
CA LEU A 186 0.42 11.66 -6.97
C LEU A 186 -0.32 11.99 -5.67
N LEU A 187 0.34 12.66 -4.71
CA LEU A 187 -0.30 13.06 -3.46
C LEU A 187 -1.41 14.09 -3.66
N GLU A 188 -1.25 15.05 -4.57
CA GLU A 188 -2.32 16.01 -4.91
C GLU A 188 -3.53 15.30 -5.55
N ALA A 189 -3.31 14.35 -6.46
CA ALA A 189 -4.38 13.56 -7.08
C ALA A 189 -5.16 12.75 -6.03
N LEU A 190 -4.45 12.06 -5.14
CA LEU A 190 -5.02 11.31 -4.02
C LEU A 190 -5.80 12.20 -3.05
N ARG A 191 -5.26 13.36 -2.69
CA ARG A 191 -5.92 14.32 -1.80
C ARG A 191 -7.19 14.91 -2.42
N THR A 192 -7.15 15.21 -3.70
CA THR A 192 -8.32 15.75 -4.43
C THR A 192 -9.41 14.69 -4.50
N ALA A 193 -9.07 13.45 -4.85
CA ALA A 193 -10.00 12.32 -4.86
C ALA A 193 -10.68 12.11 -3.50
N ALA A 194 -9.92 12.22 -2.41
CA ALA A 194 -10.45 12.13 -1.05
C ALA A 194 -11.38 13.30 -0.71
N GLY A 195 -11.02 14.53 -1.13
CA GLY A 195 -11.82 15.71 -0.83
C GLY A 195 -13.19 15.69 -1.48
N GLU A 196 -13.29 15.09 -2.66
CA GLU A 196 -14.58 14.85 -3.34
C GLU A 196 -15.49 13.90 -2.57
N GLN A 197 -14.95 12.94 -1.81
CA GLN A 197 -15.77 12.02 -1.01
C GLN A 197 -16.39 12.67 0.23
N VAL A 198 -15.69 13.63 0.83
CA VAL A 198 -16.12 14.31 2.06
C VAL A 198 -16.74 15.68 1.81
N GLY A 199 -16.76 16.14 0.56
CA GLY A 199 -17.26 17.48 0.19
C GLY A 199 -16.42 18.63 0.74
N THR A 200 -15.17 18.37 1.15
CA THR A 200 -14.27 19.38 1.71
C THR A 200 -12.81 19.09 1.35
N ARG A 201 -11.96 20.12 1.39
CA ARG A 201 -10.53 19.95 1.11
C ARG A 201 -9.81 19.35 2.31
N LEU A 202 -9.14 18.21 2.13
CA LEU A 202 -8.30 17.63 3.17
C LEU A 202 -7.12 18.56 3.49
N PRO A 203 -6.63 18.56 4.76
CA PRO A 203 -5.40 19.25 5.13
C PRO A 203 -4.24 18.82 4.24
N ARG A 204 -3.37 19.78 3.89
CA ARG A 204 -2.14 19.51 3.13
C ARG A 204 -0.98 19.38 4.12
N ASN A 205 -0.34 18.20 4.17
CA ASN A 205 0.88 18.00 4.96
C ASN A 205 2.17 18.05 4.10
N THR A 206 2.09 18.64 2.91
CA THR A 206 3.22 18.83 1.98
C THR A 206 3.53 20.31 1.76
N PRO A 207 4.78 20.67 1.41
CA PRO A 207 5.09 22.03 0.99
C PRO A 207 4.18 22.47 -0.17
N PRO A 208 3.81 23.77 -0.25
CA PRO A 208 3.03 24.26 -1.37
C PRO A 208 3.83 24.08 -2.67
N PRO A 209 3.20 23.66 -3.78
CA PRO A 209 3.84 23.73 -5.08
C PRO A 209 4.18 25.19 -5.35
N ARG A 210 5.47 25.50 -5.57
CA ARG A 210 5.85 26.83 -6.00
C ARG A 210 5.30 27.01 -7.42
N VAL A 211 4.42 27.98 -7.59
CA VAL A 211 4.02 28.46 -8.92
C VAL A 211 5.28 29.11 -9.49
N GLY A 212 5.80 28.55 -10.59
CA GLY A 212 6.86 29.18 -11.37
C GLY A 212 6.35 30.43 -12.05
#